data_AF-A0A935JYM1-F1
#
_entry.id   AF-A0A935JYM1-F1
#
_cell.length_a   1.000
_cell.length_b   1.000
_cell.length_c   1.000
_cell.angle_alpha   90.00
_cell.angle_beta   90.00
_cell.angle_gamma   90.00
#
_symmetry.space_group_name_H-M   'P 1'
#
loop_
_entity.id
_entity.type
_entity.pdbx_description
1 polymer ?
#
loop_
_entity_poly.entity_id
_entity_poly.type
_entity_poly.pdbx_seq_one_letter_code
_entity_poly.pdbx_strand_id
1 'polypeptide(L)' 'MYSAADCLVLASVREGWPNVLLEAMACGTPAIASNVGGVPEIIGKAEAGKILGARTEQACINP' A
#
# COMPACT_ATOMS: atom_id res chain seq x y z
N MET A 1 5.23 6.34 14.27
CA MET A 1 4.93 7.26 13.14
C MET A 1 3.78 6.69 12.32
N TYR A 2 3.87 5.45 11.82
CA TYR A 2 2.76 4.79 11.10
C TYR A 2 1.45 4.73 11.88
N SER A 3 1.47 4.28 13.14
CA SER A 3 0.27 4.15 13.98
C SER A 3 -0.46 5.46 14.28
N ALA A 4 0.14 6.61 13.98
CA ALA A 4 -0.47 7.93 14.11
C ALA A 4 -1.02 8.47 12.78
N ALA A 5 -0.79 7.78 11.67
CA ALA A 5 -1.29 8.14 10.35
C ALA A 5 -2.58 7.38 10.02
N ASP A 6 -3.49 8.02 9.28
CA ASP A 6 -4.73 7.38 8.83
C ASP A 6 -4.48 6.30 7.77
N CYS A 7 -3.46 6.50 6.91
CA CYS A 7 -3.02 5.49 5.95
C CYS A 7 -1.59 5.73 5.45
N LEU A 8 -0.99 4.68 4.89
CA LEU A 8 0.19 4.74 4.03
C LEU A 8 -0.26 4.72 2.56
N VAL A 9 0.29 5.61 1.72
CA VAL A 9 0.13 5.55 0.26
C VAL A 9 1.49 5.29 -0.39
N LEU A 10 1.61 4.14 -1.07
CA LEU A 10 2.81 3.72 -1.80
C LEU A 10 2.54 3.73 -3.32
N ALA A 11 2.68 4.91 -3.93
CA ALA A 11 2.43 5.16 -5.36
C ALA A 11 3.66 4.89 -6.27
N SER A 12 4.48 3.90 -5.93
CA SER A 12 5.76 3.62 -6.60
C SER A 12 5.59 3.09 -8.03
N VAL A 13 6.58 3.38 -8.89
CA VAL A 13 6.65 2.86 -10.28
C VAL A 13 7.33 1.50 -10.34
N ARG A 14 8.27 1.22 -9.43
CA ARG A 14 8.96 -0.07 -9.30
C ARG A 14 9.23 -0.34 -7.83
N GLU A 15 9.06 -1.59 -7.44
CA GLU A 15 9.40 -2.09 -6.12
C GLU A 15 10.08 -3.44 -6.24
N GLY A 16 10.92 -3.77 -5.25
CA GLY A 16 11.38 -5.14 -5.01
C GLY A 16 10.45 -5.79 -3.99
N TRP A 17 10.77 -5.57 -2.72
CA TRP A 17 9.99 -6.00 -1.57
C TRP A 17 9.82 -4.81 -0.61
N PRO A 18 8.70 -4.06 -0.69
CA PRO A 18 8.57 -2.80 0.04
C PRO A 18 8.34 -3.02 1.54
N ASN A 19 9.41 -2.98 2.34
CA ASN A 19 9.35 -3.16 3.79
C ASN A 19 8.48 -2.11 4.49
N VAL A 20 8.42 -0.88 3.95
CA VAL A 20 7.52 0.19 4.43
C VAL A 20 6.05 -0.26 4.49
N LEU A 21 5.64 -1.13 3.56
CA LEU A 21 4.29 -1.68 3.51
C LEU A 21 4.07 -2.67 4.66
N LEU A 22 5.04 -3.54 4.93
CA LEU A 22 5.03 -4.46 6.06
C LEU A 22 5.05 -3.73 7.40
N GLU A 23 5.85 -2.67 7.52
CA GLU A 23 5.93 -1.83 8.72
C GLU A 23 4.60 -1.15 9.04
N ALA A 24 3.95 -0.56 8.02
CA ALA A 24 2.63 0.06 8.19
C ALA A 24 1.58 -0.97 8.61
N MET A 25 1.53 -2.12 7.95
CA MET A 25 0.62 -3.21 8.28
C MET A 25 0.85 -3.76 9.70
N ALA A 26 2.12 -3.93 10.11
CA ALA A 26 2.46 -4.36 11.47
C ALA A 26 2.04 -3.34 12.54
N CYS A 27 1.96 -2.06 12.19
CA CYS A 27 1.45 -1.00 13.06
C CYS A 27 -0.09 -0.91 13.07
N GLY A 28 -0.79 -1.74 12.30
CA GLY A 28 -2.24 -1.64 12.11
C GLY A 28 -2.67 -0.46 11.23
N THR A 29 -1.74 0.16 10.51
CA THR A 29 -2.02 1.29 9.63
C THR A 29 -2.49 0.77 8.26
N PRO A 30 -3.69 1.15 7.80
CA PRO A 30 -4.15 0.80 6.46
C PRO A 30 -3.17 1.27 5.38
N ALA A 31 -3.01 0.47 4.32
CA ALA A 31 -2.12 0.80 3.22
C ALA A 31 -2.81 0.74 1.86
N ILE A 32 -2.49 1.71 1.00
CA ILE A 32 -2.88 1.76 -0.41
C ILE A 32 -1.59 1.72 -1.23
N ALA A 33 -1.46 0.78 -2.15
CA ALA A 33 -0.19 0.59 -2.88
C ALA A 33 -0.38 0.25 -4.36
N SER A 34 0.61 0.62 -5.17
CA SER A 34 0.65 0.32 -6.61
C SER A 34 0.84 -1.17 -6.87
N ASN A 35 0.18 -1.70 -7.91
CA ASN A 35 0.32 -3.09 -8.35
C ASN A 35 1.67 -3.34 -9.07
N VAL A 36 2.79 -3.28 -8.33
CA VAL A 36 4.16 -3.47 -8.85
C VAL A 36 5.03 -4.23 -7.86
N GLY A 37 6.05 -4.93 -8.35
CA GLY A 37 6.98 -5.68 -7.50
C GLY A 37 6.27 -6.71 -6.61
N GLY A 38 6.74 -6.88 -5.38
CA GLY A 38 6.13 -7.76 -4.37
C GLY A 38 4.87 -7.22 -3.70
N VAL A 39 4.34 -6.05 -4.08
CA VAL A 39 3.15 -5.45 -3.42
C VAL A 39 1.94 -6.40 -3.39
N PRO A 40 1.56 -7.09 -4.49
CA PRO A 40 0.37 -7.95 -4.47
C PRO A 40 0.51 -9.15 -3.53
N GLU A 41 1.74 -9.65 -3.37
CA GLU A 41 2.04 -10.75 -2.46
C GLU A 41 1.99 -10.30 -1.00
N ILE A 42 2.47 -9.09 -0.69
CA ILE A 42 2.44 -8.53 0.66
C ILE A 42 1.01 -8.20 1.10
N ILE A 43 0.20 -7.58 0.24
CA ILE A 43 -1.18 -7.19 0.58
C ILE A 43 -2.10 -8.41 0.67
N GLY A 44 -1.86 -9.44 -0.14
CA GLY A 44 -2.61 -10.70 -0.06
C GLY A 44 -4.12 -10.54 -0.23
N LYS A 45 -4.91 -11.24 0.61
CA LYS A 45 -6.38 -11.09 0.66
C LYS A 45 -6.72 -9.75 1.32
N ALA A 46 -7.62 -8.99 0.69
CA ALA A 46 -7.96 -7.57 0.87
C ALA A 46 -8.14 -6.98 2.29
N GLU A 47 -7.97 -7.76 3.36
CA GLU A 47 -8.11 -7.31 4.75
C GLU A 47 -6.93 -6.45 5.22
N ALA A 48 -5.75 -6.56 4.57
CA ALA A 48 -4.53 -5.90 5.04
C ALA A 48 -4.15 -4.61 4.29
N GLY A 49 -4.79 -4.32 3.16
CA GLY A 49 -4.51 -3.14 2.33
C GLY A 49 -5.23 -3.17 1.00
N LYS A 50 -5.14 -2.07 0.26
CA LYS A 50 -5.78 -1.89 -1.06
C LYS A 50 -4.75 -1.72 -2.16
N ILE A 51 -4.94 -2.47 -3.25
CA ILE A 51 -4.11 -2.34 -4.45
C ILE A 51 -4.79 -1.36 -5.41
N LEU A 52 -4.03 -0.37 -5.87
CA LEU A 52 -4.48 0.58 -6.88
C LEU A 52 -4.70 -0.13 -8.22
N GLY A 53 -5.90 0.03 -8.79
CA GLY A 53 -6.22 -0.51 -10.13
C GLY A 53 -5.47 0.17 -11.27
N ALA A 54 -5.08 1.44 -11.09
CA ALA A 54 -4.23 2.19 -11.99
C ALA A 54 -3.39 3.21 -11.20
N ARG A 55 -2.20 3.55 -11.69
CA ARG A 55 -1.36 4.59 -11.06
C ARG A 55 -1.74 5.97 -11.58
N THR A 56 -2.87 6.47 -11.10
CA THR A 56 -3.38 7.82 -11.36
C THR A 56 -3.66 8.53 -10.06
N GLU A 57 -3.67 9.86 -10.09
CA GLU A 57 -4.11 10.69 -8.97
C GLU A 57 -5.53 10.33 -8.54
N GLN A 58 -6.42 10.06 -9.50
CA GLN A 58 -7.80 9.70 -9.23
C GLN A 58 -7.92 8.40 -8.42
N ALA A 59 -7.07 7.42 -8.74
CA ALA A 59 -7.02 6.16 -8.01
C ALA A 59 -6.49 6.34 -6.57
N CYS A 60 -5.69 7.37 -6.28
CA CYS A 60 -5.25 7.65 -4.91
C CYS A 60 -6.30 8.43 -4.10
N ILE A 61 -7.09 9.28 -4.75
CA ILE A 61 -8.11 10.11 -4.11
C ILE A 61 -9.37 9.30 -3.78
N ASN A 62 -9.70 8.31 -4.62
CA ASN A 62 -10.81 7.40 -4.39
C ASN A 62 -10.31 5.94 -4.52
N PRO A 63 -9.45 5.52 -3.58
CA PRO A 63 -8.72 4.26 -3.63
C PRO A 63 -9.66 3.09 -3.57
#